data_AF-A0A7K0R1D5-F1
#
_entry.id   AF-A0A7K0R1D5-F1
#
_cell.length_a   1.000
_cell.length_b   1.000
_cell.length_c   1.000
_cell.angle_alpha   90.00
_cell.angle_beta   90.00
_cell.angle_gamma   90.00
#
_symmetry.space_group_name_H-M   'P 1'
#
loop_
_entity.id
_entity.type
_entity.pdbx_description
1 polymer ?
#
loop_
_entity_poly.entity_id
_entity_poly.type
_entity_poly.pdbx_seq_one_letter_code
_entity_poly.pdbx_strand_id
1 'polypeptide(L)'
;MITAGAWTKTGVAVILELTSEVKGKTLTLKAPIDSTDLTIDSAGAVLTMTIGLDRVKSGGFLLDLGLGAFLSSYGAKELLFVGSGPAGVDPLLVGGVATSGRVAVDLELELRPQEFTEAEMVLEVRGTAVFEDVEVPIPGIGRLSDLTLQVWGLITMTPVA
;
A
#
# COMPACT_ATOMS: atom_id res chain seq x y z
N MET A 1 -11.76 -16.96 5.46
CA MET A 1 -10.47 -17.62 5.75
C MET A 1 -9.68 -17.85 4.46
N ILE A 2 -8.51 -17.21 4.34
CA ILE A 2 -7.58 -17.41 3.22
C ILE A 2 -6.92 -18.78 3.39
N THR A 3 -6.94 -19.62 2.36
CA THR A 3 -6.33 -20.95 2.41
C THR A 3 -4.81 -20.89 2.23
N ALA A 4 -4.10 -21.89 2.75
CA ALA A 4 -2.69 -22.08 2.47
C ALA A 4 -2.44 -22.15 0.95
N GLY A 5 -1.32 -21.59 0.52
CA GLY A 5 -0.96 -21.47 -0.89
C GLY A 5 -0.09 -20.25 -1.16
N ALA A 6 0.49 -20.23 -2.36
CA ALA A 6 1.17 -19.06 -2.90
C ALA A 6 0.24 -18.40 -3.92
N TRP A 7 0.15 -17.07 -3.84
CA TRP A 7 -0.75 -16.26 -4.65
C TRP A 7 0.04 -15.09 -5.21
N THR A 8 -0.18 -14.78 -6.48
CA THR A 8 0.44 -13.63 -7.14
C THR A 8 -0.60 -12.79 -7.87
N LYS A 9 -0.34 -11.49 -7.97
CA LYS A 9 -1.19 -10.54 -8.68
C LYS A 9 -1.25 -10.85 -10.18
N THR A 10 -2.47 -10.91 -10.72
CA THR A 10 -2.71 -11.17 -12.16
C THR A 10 -3.45 -10.05 -12.89
N GLY A 11 -3.91 -9.03 -12.16
CA GLY A 11 -4.67 -7.91 -12.71
C GLY A 11 -3.99 -6.55 -12.57
N VAL A 12 -4.68 -5.53 -13.12
CA VAL A 12 -4.44 -4.12 -12.78
C VAL A 12 -5.02 -3.93 -11.38
N ALA A 13 -4.16 -3.78 -10.38
CA ALA A 13 -4.63 -3.62 -9.02
C ALA A 13 -5.35 -2.30 -8.83
N VAL A 14 -6.31 -2.38 -7.91
CA VAL A 14 -7.07 -1.28 -7.39
C VAL A 14 -6.16 -0.22 -6.79
N ILE A 15 -6.62 0.99 -7.03
CA ILE A 15 -6.18 2.23 -6.46
C ILE A 15 -5.89 2.04 -4.96
N LEU A 16 -4.64 2.20 -4.58
CA LEU A 16 -4.32 2.49 -3.19
C LEU A 16 -4.82 3.90 -2.88
N GLU A 17 -5.87 4.02 -2.08
CA GLU A 17 -6.33 5.32 -1.59
C GLU A 17 -5.52 5.71 -0.36
N LEU A 18 -4.64 6.70 -0.52
CA LEU A 18 -3.89 7.31 0.59
C LEU A 18 -4.62 8.57 1.04
N THR A 19 -5.07 8.57 2.29
CA THR A 19 -5.71 9.76 2.87
C THR A 19 -4.80 10.39 3.91
N SER A 20 -4.52 11.68 3.73
CA SER A 20 -3.79 12.54 4.67
C SER A 20 -4.66 13.70 5.13
N GLU A 21 -4.63 14.04 6.42
CA GLU A 21 -5.21 15.27 6.95
C GLU A 21 -4.18 16.39 7.02
N VAL A 22 -4.38 17.44 6.23
CA VAL A 22 -3.51 18.61 6.15
C VAL A 22 -4.29 19.86 6.52
N LYS A 23 -4.06 20.41 7.73
CA LYS A 23 -4.75 21.62 8.21
C LYS A 23 -6.28 21.51 8.08
N GLY A 24 -6.84 20.33 8.40
CA GLY A 24 -8.27 20.03 8.27
C GLY A 24 -8.76 19.71 6.85
N LYS A 25 -7.85 19.45 5.89
CA LYS A 25 -8.17 19.03 4.53
C LYS A 25 -7.73 17.60 4.27
N THR A 26 -8.60 16.79 3.69
CA THR A 26 -8.29 15.44 3.23
C THR A 26 -7.67 15.48 1.83
N LEU A 27 -6.48 14.92 1.68
CA LEU A 27 -5.87 14.63 0.38
C LEU A 27 -6.00 13.14 0.10
N THR A 28 -6.74 12.77 -0.94
CA THR A 28 -6.83 11.38 -1.43
C THR A 28 -5.88 11.21 -2.60
N LEU A 29 -4.94 10.26 -2.49
CA LEU A 29 -4.04 9.87 -3.57
C LEU A 29 -4.38 8.47 -4.05
N LYS A 30 -4.10 8.21 -5.33
CA LYS A 30 -4.38 6.97 -6.03
C LYS A 30 -3.09 6.45 -6.64
N ALA A 31 -2.58 5.31 -6.18
CA ALA A 31 -1.38 4.69 -6.74
C ALA A 31 -1.69 3.28 -7.29
N PRO A 32 -1.07 2.87 -8.40
CA PRO A 32 -1.14 1.49 -8.87
C PRO A 32 -0.28 0.57 -8.01
N ILE A 33 -0.78 -0.64 -7.78
CA ILE A 33 0.05 -1.74 -7.25
C ILE A 33 0.66 -2.46 -8.44
N ASP A 34 1.98 -2.62 -8.43
CA ASP A 34 2.76 -3.16 -9.53
C ASP A 34 2.86 -4.68 -9.41
N SER A 35 3.28 -5.15 -8.23
CA SER A 35 3.36 -6.57 -7.88
C SER A 35 2.80 -6.84 -6.49
N THR A 36 2.31 -8.05 -6.28
CA THR A 36 1.88 -8.53 -4.97
C THR A 36 2.06 -10.04 -4.94
N ASP A 37 2.80 -10.52 -3.95
CA ASP A 37 3.02 -11.93 -3.70
C ASP A 37 2.63 -12.22 -2.24
N LEU A 38 1.71 -13.17 -2.07
CA LEU A 38 1.22 -13.63 -0.77
C LEU A 38 1.47 -15.12 -0.66
N THR A 39 2.27 -15.52 0.32
CA THR A 39 2.48 -16.93 0.66
C THR A 39 1.87 -17.20 2.03
N ILE A 40 1.06 -18.26 2.13
CA ILE A 40 0.47 -18.70 3.39
C ILE A 40 0.77 -20.18 3.56
N ASP A 41 1.43 -20.52 4.67
CA ASP A 41 1.75 -21.90 5.04
C ASP A 41 1.53 -22.13 6.55
N SER A 42 2.04 -23.25 7.07
CA SER A 42 1.95 -23.57 8.50
C SER A 42 2.82 -22.68 9.40
N ALA A 43 3.83 -22.01 8.85
CA ALA A 43 4.70 -21.10 9.59
C ALA A 43 4.10 -19.68 9.66
N GLY A 44 3.28 -19.29 8.69
CA GLY A 44 2.55 -18.02 8.72
C GLY A 44 2.17 -17.53 7.34
N ALA A 45 1.86 -16.25 7.27
CA ALA A 45 1.68 -15.51 6.03
C ALA A 45 2.87 -14.57 5.81
N VAL A 46 3.31 -14.46 4.57
CA VAL A 46 4.29 -13.47 4.10
C VAL A 46 3.69 -12.72 2.93
N LEU A 47 3.66 -11.40 3.03
CA LEU A 47 3.19 -10.50 1.98
C LEU A 47 4.36 -9.62 1.50
N THR A 48 4.59 -9.64 0.19
CA THR A 48 5.45 -8.67 -0.51
C THR A 48 4.60 -7.89 -1.49
N MET A 49 4.69 -6.57 -1.47
CA MET A 49 3.88 -5.70 -2.32
C MET A 49 4.71 -4.52 -2.81
N THR A 50 4.63 -4.21 -4.11
CA THR A 50 5.29 -3.05 -4.72
C THR A 50 4.24 -2.11 -5.28
N ILE A 51 4.32 -0.83 -4.95
CA ILE A 51 3.39 0.23 -5.38
C ILE A 51 4.17 1.28 -6.18
N GLY A 52 3.69 1.63 -7.37
CA GLY A 52 4.32 2.63 -8.24
C GLY A 52 3.98 4.06 -7.81
N LEU A 53 4.80 4.64 -6.94
CA LEU A 53 4.61 6.01 -6.45
C LEU A 53 4.80 7.06 -7.54
N ASP A 54 5.63 6.79 -8.55
CA ASP A 54 5.83 7.67 -9.71
C ASP A 54 4.57 7.88 -10.56
N ARG A 55 3.58 6.98 -10.42
CA ARG A 55 2.28 7.01 -11.08
C ARG A 55 1.13 7.47 -10.19
N VAL A 56 1.43 7.98 -8.99
CA VAL A 56 0.41 8.45 -8.06
C VAL A 56 -0.41 9.62 -8.65
N LYS A 57 -1.71 9.66 -8.34
CA LYS A 57 -2.65 10.69 -8.77
C LYS A 57 -3.48 11.21 -7.60
N SER A 58 -3.56 12.52 -7.46
CA SER A 58 -4.45 13.23 -6.54
C SER A 58 -5.79 13.65 -7.19
N GLY A 59 -5.86 13.59 -8.53
CA GLY A 59 -7.00 14.09 -9.31
C GLY A 59 -6.90 15.58 -9.68
N GLY A 60 -5.87 16.29 -9.21
CA GLY A 60 -5.58 17.67 -9.60
C GLY A 60 -4.25 17.79 -10.35
N PHE A 61 -4.25 18.29 -11.58
CA PHE A 61 -3.06 18.35 -12.44
C PHE A 61 -1.85 19.04 -11.80
N LEU A 62 -2.05 20.22 -11.17
CA LEU A 62 -0.97 20.95 -10.52
C LEU A 62 -0.42 20.24 -9.27
N LEU A 63 -1.29 19.57 -8.52
CA LEU A 63 -0.91 18.77 -7.36
C LEU A 63 -0.15 17.52 -7.79
N ASP A 64 -0.58 16.86 -8.87
CA ASP A 64 0.10 15.69 -9.44
C ASP A 64 1.52 16.02 -9.91
N LEU A 65 1.71 17.17 -10.56
CA LEU A 65 3.04 17.65 -10.94
C LEU A 65 3.94 17.91 -9.72
N GLY A 66 3.39 18.58 -8.70
CA GLY A 66 4.12 18.87 -7.47
C GLY A 66 4.50 17.59 -6.70
N LEU A 67 3.55 16.65 -6.60
CA LEU A 67 3.74 15.37 -5.93
C LEU A 67 4.78 14.50 -6.64
N GLY A 68 4.72 14.41 -7.98
CA GLY A 68 5.71 13.69 -8.77
C GLY A 68 7.12 14.26 -8.62
N ALA A 69 7.26 15.60 -8.63
CA ALA A 69 8.54 16.27 -8.41
C ALA A 69 9.08 16.03 -6.99
N PHE A 70 8.21 16.11 -5.98
CA PHE A 70 8.56 15.80 -4.59
C PHE A 70 9.06 14.37 -4.44
N LEU A 71 8.29 13.37 -4.87
CA LEU A 71 8.67 11.95 -4.79
C LEU A 71 9.99 11.67 -5.52
N SER A 72 10.17 12.26 -6.71
CA SER A 72 11.42 12.15 -7.47
C SER A 72 12.63 12.71 -6.71
N SER A 73 12.46 13.81 -5.97
CA SER A 73 13.56 14.41 -5.18
C SER A 73 14.07 13.51 -4.05
N TYR A 74 13.21 12.62 -3.54
CA TYR A 74 13.57 11.61 -2.53
C TYR A 74 13.99 10.26 -3.14
N GLY A 75 13.99 10.14 -4.47
CA GLY A 75 14.19 8.86 -5.15
C GLY A 75 13.06 7.86 -4.91
N ALA A 76 11.90 8.34 -4.46
CA ALA A 76 10.74 7.53 -4.10
C ALA A 76 9.92 7.20 -5.35
N LYS A 77 10.41 6.26 -6.17
CA LYS A 77 9.70 5.78 -7.37
C LYS A 77 8.69 4.69 -7.06
N GLU A 78 9.05 3.80 -6.16
CA GLU A 78 8.27 2.64 -5.76
C GLU A 78 8.24 2.56 -4.23
N LEU A 79 7.15 2.06 -3.67
CA LEU A 79 7.03 1.68 -2.28
C LEU A 79 7.05 0.15 -2.22
N LEU A 80 8.06 -0.42 -1.59
CA LEU A 80 8.17 -1.86 -1.32
C LEU A 80 7.74 -2.13 0.12
N PHE A 81 6.68 -2.90 0.29
CA PHE A 81 6.27 -3.47 1.56
C PHE A 81 6.68 -4.93 1.66
N VAL A 82 7.28 -5.30 2.79
CA VAL A 82 7.53 -6.69 3.18
C VAL A 82 7.05 -6.89 4.60
N GLY A 83 6.11 -7.80 4.80
CA GLY A 83 5.51 -8.09 6.11
C GLY A 83 5.14 -9.54 6.30
N SER A 84 4.90 -9.92 7.55
CA SER A 84 4.52 -11.27 7.94
C SER A 84 3.50 -11.27 9.07
N GLY A 85 2.79 -12.38 9.21
CA GLY A 85 1.75 -12.54 10.22
C GLY A 85 1.37 -13.99 10.47
N PRO A 86 0.60 -14.28 11.54
CA PRO A 86 0.13 -15.63 11.82
C PRO A 86 -0.88 -16.08 10.75
N ALA A 87 -0.77 -17.33 10.29
CA ALA A 87 -1.78 -17.94 9.41
C ALA A 87 -3.01 -18.40 10.20
N GLY A 88 -4.14 -18.58 9.49
CA GLY A 88 -5.37 -19.15 10.08
C GLY A 88 -6.20 -18.18 10.95
N VAL A 89 -5.82 -16.91 11.00
CA VAL A 89 -6.62 -15.82 11.61
C VAL A 89 -7.42 -15.07 10.55
N ASP A 90 -8.59 -14.56 10.93
CA ASP A 90 -9.48 -13.79 10.06
C ASP A 90 -9.97 -12.55 10.85
N PRO A 91 -9.56 -11.32 10.47
CA PRO A 91 -8.74 -10.98 9.30
C PRO A 91 -7.27 -11.43 9.44
N LEU A 92 -6.59 -11.62 8.31
CA LEU A 92 -5.15 -11.89 8.31
C LEU A 92 -4.39 -10.57 8.51
N LEU A 93 -3.71 -10.42 9.64
CA LEU A 93 -2.88 -9.25 9.94
C LEU A 93 -1.43 -9.53 9.58
N VAL A 94 -0.82 -8.67 8.76
CA VAL A 94 0.61 -8.72 8.44
C VAL A 94 1.28 -7.41 8.85
N GLY A 95 2.25 -7.52 9.76
CA GLY A 95 3.10 -6.40 10.18
C GLY A 95 4.42 -6.44 9.42
N GLY A 96 4.92 -5.27 9.02
CA GLY A 96 6.14 -5.19 8.23
C GLY A 96 6.66 -3.78 8.06
N VAL A 97 7.60 -3.63 7.13
CA VAL A 97 8.22 -2.34 6.81
C VAL A 97 7.90 -1.99 5.36
N ALA A 98 7.42 -0.76 5.14
CA ALA A 98 7.28 -0.16 3.83
C ALA A 98 8.46 0.79 3.58
N THR A 99 9.14 0.62 2.44
CA THR A 99 10.37 1.35 2.09
C THR A 99 10.24 2.02 0.74
N SER A 100 10.68 3.28 0.64
CA SER A 100 10.77 4.02 -0.61
C SER A 100 11.88 5.05 -0.57
N GLY A 101 12.85 4.92 -1.49
CA GLY A 101 14.01 5.82 -1.53
C GLY A 101 14.78 5.78 -0.20
N ARG A 102 14.71 6.87 0.56
CA ARG A 102 15.36 7.02 1.89
C ARG A 102 14.41 6.86 3.08
N VAL A 103 13.13 6.62 2.82
CA VAL A 103 12.09 6.53 3.85
C VAL A 103 11.77 5.07 4.12
N ALA A 104 11.68 4.72 5.39
CA ALA A 104 11.18 3.44 5.87
C ALA A 104 10.14 3.72 6.96
N VAL A 105 9.01 3.02 6.92
CA VAL A 105 7.92 3.17 7.90
C VAL A 105 7.40 1.79 8.27
N ASP A 106 7.09 1.60 9.55
CA ASP A 106 6.37 0.42 10.00
C ASP A 106 4.92 0.51 9.54
N LEU A 107 4.41 -0.58 8.97
CA LEU A 107 3.06 -0.66 8.43
C LEU A 107 2.44 -1.98 8.83
N GLU A 108 1.24 -1.91 9.38
CA GLU A 108 0.37 -3.07 9.60
C GLU A 108 -0.74 -3.06 8.54
N LEU A 109 -0.89 -4.20 7.88
CA LEU A 109 -1.94 -4.42 6.89
C LEU A 109 -2.89 -5.51 7.37
N GLU A 110 -4.18 -5.21 7.25
CA GLU A 110 -5.29 -6.12 7.39
C GLU A 110 -5.70 -6.64 6.01
N LEU A 111 -5.67 -7.96 5.85
CA LEU A 111 -5.97 -8.67 4.61
C LEU A 111 -7.28 -9.45 4.78
N ARG A 112 -8.29 -9.12 3.96
CA ARG A 112 -9.61 -9.76 3.96
C ARG A 112 -9.96 -10.31 2.58
N PRO A 113 -10.20 -11.62 2.43
CA PRO A 113 -10.71 -12.15 1.17
C PRO A 113 -12.16 -11.68 0.96
N GLN A 114 -12.43 -11.03 -0.17
CA GLN A 114 -13.78 -10.58 -0.58
C GLN A 114 -14.44 -11.63 -1.47
N GLU A 115 -13.68 -12.19 -2.41
CA GLU A 115 -14.10 -13.27 -3.29
C GLU A 115 -13.00 -14.31 -3.38
N PHE A 116 -13.38 -15.60 -3.41
CA PHE A 116 -12.42 -16.70 -3.42
C PHE A 116 -12.94 -17.86 -4.25
N THR A 117 -12.15 -18.26 -5.25
CA THR A 117 -12.35 -19.43 -6.11
C THR A 117 -11.03 -20.19 -6.25
N GLU A 118 -11.06 -21.38 -6.85
CA GLU A 118 -9.83 -22.16 -7.13
C GLU A 118 -8.88 -21.44 -8.10
N ALA A 119 -9.39 -20.53 -8.93
CA ALA A 119 -8.60 -19.84 -9.95
C ALA A 119 -8.21 -18.42 -9.53
N GLU A 120 -8.98 -17.77 -8.67
CA GLU A 120 -8.87 -16.33 -8.39
C GLU A 120 -9.31 -15.99 -6.97
N MET A 121 -8.60 -15.05 -6.36
CA MET A 121 -8.95 -14.42 -5.09
C MET A 121 -8.96 -12.89 -5.25
N VAL A 122 -10.01 -12.24 -4.75
CA VAL A 122 -10.04 -10.78 -4.56
C VAL A 122 -9.73 -10.49 -3.11
N LEU A 123 -8.57 -9.89 -2.86
CA LEU A 123 -8.06 -9.56 -1.54
C LEU A 123 -8.27 -8.08 -1.25
N GLU A 124 -9.06 -7.75 -0.23
CA GLU A 124 -9.07 -6.40 0.33
C GLU A 124 -7.86 -6.21 1.25
N VAL A 125 -7.17 -5.09 1.05
CA VAL A 125 -6.04 -4.65 1.86
C VAL A 125 -6.43 -3.34 2.54
N ARG A 126 -6.27 -3.29 3.86
CA ARG A 126 -6.49 -2.11 4.68
C ARG A 126 -5.28 -1.88 5.57
N GLY A 127 -4.96 -0.65 5.90
CA GLY A 127 -3.88 -0.36 6.83
C GLY A 127 -3.81 1.10 7.20
N THR A 128 -2.93 1.42 8.13
CA THR A 128 -2.60 2.80 8.46
C THR A 128 -1.11 2.89 8.74
N ALA A 129 -0.44 3.83 8.09
CA ALA A 129 0.92 4.23 8.40
C ALA A 129 0.90 5.62 9.03
N VAL A 130 1.71 5.83 10.06
CA VAL A 130 1.94 7.15 10.66
C VAL A 130 3.38 7.52 10.38
N PHE A 131 3.56 8.68 9.76
CA PHE A 131 4.85 9.27 9.50
C PHE A 131 5.03 10.45 10.44
N GLU A 132 5.93 10.27 11.39
CA GLU A 132 6.41 11.33 12.27
C GLU A 132 7.59 12.03 11.55
N ASP A 133 7.66 13.36 11.66
CA ASP A 133 8.77 14.20 11.16
C ASP A 133 9.01 14.17 9.63
N VAL A 134 7.99 13.92 8.81
CA VAL A 134 8.14 14.01 7.34
C VAL A 134 7.87 15.42 6.84
N GLU A 135 8.94 16.14 6.50
CA GLU A 135 8.84 17.42 5.81
C GLU A 135 8.45 17.22 4.33
N VAL A 136 7.14 17.19 4.06
CA VAL A 136 6.60 17.30 2.70
C VAL A 136 6.37 18.78 2.37
N PRO A 137 7.16 19.42 1.48
CA PRO A 137 6.80 20.71 0.92
C PRO A 137 5.66 20.51 -0.07
N ILE A 138 4.45 20.88 0.33
CA ILE A 138 3.31 20.92 -0.60
C ILE A 138 3.20 22.33 -1.18
N PRO A 139 3.34 22.51 -2.51
CA PRO A 139 3.16 23.79 -3.15
C PRO A 139 1.82 24.43 -2.78
N GLY A 140 1.86 25.66 -2.25
CA GLY A 140 0.67 26.41 -1.83
C GLY A 140 0.08 26.04 -0.47
N ILE A 141 0.61 25.05 0.26
CA ILE A 141 0.06 24.58 1.54
C ILE A 141 1.08 24.63 2.70
N GLY A 142 2.38 24.53 2.41
CA GLY A 142 3.47 24.65 3.40
C GLY A 142 4.08 23.30 3.80
N ARG A 143 4.70 23.24 4.98
CA ARG A 143 5.32 22.03 5.57
C ARG A 143 4.30 21.20 6.35
N LEU A 144 4.43 19.87 6.28
CA LEU A 144 3.74 18.90 7.14
C LEU A 144 4.70 18.39 8.23
N SER A 145 4.17 18.08 9.40
CA SER A 145 4.90 17.49 10.54
C SER A 145 4.42 16.08 10.83
N ASP A 146 3.09 15.89 10.84
CA ASP A 146 2.46 14.58 11.04
C ASP A 146 1.67 14.19 9.79
N LEU A 147 1.96 13.02 9.25
CA LEU A 147 1.28 12.47 8.09
C LEU A 147 0.74 11.08 8.44
N THR A 148 -0.55 11.00 8.73
CA THR A 148 -1.26 9.72 8.75
C THR A 148 -1.67 9.35 7.34
N LEU A 149 -1.31 8.16 6.89
CA LEU A 149 -1.76 7.56 5.64
C LEU A 149 -2.69 6.40 5.94
N GLN A 150 -3.94 6.52 5.55
CA GLN A 150 -4.81 5.34 5.45
C GLN A 150 -4.52 4.61 4.15
N VAL A 151 -4.47 3.29 4.19
CA VAL A 151 -4.23 2.41 3.04
C VAL A 151 -5.50 1.62 2.82
N TRP A 152 -6.04 1.66 1.59
CA TRP A 152 -7.13 0.80 1.18
C TRP A 152 -6.99 0.41 -0.30
N GLY A 153 -7.26 -0.86 -0.62
CA GLY A 153 -7.33 -1.35 -1.99
C GLY A 153 -7.88 -2.78 -2.10
N LEU A 154 -8.12 -3.21 -3.33
CA LEU A 154 -8.50 -4.58 -3.70
C LEU A 154 -7.49 -5.18 -4.68
N ILE A 155 -7.09 -6.42 -4.48
CA ILE A 155 -6.06 -7.07 -5.29
C ILE A 155 -6.63 -8.37 -5.82
N THR A 156 -6.73 -8.45 -7.15
CA THR A 156 -7.00 -9.71 -7.82
C THR A 156 -5.71 -10.54 -7.89
N MET A 157 -5.78 -11.74 -7.35
CA MET A 157 -4.67 -12.69 -7.27
C MET A 157 -5.06 -14.04 -7.84
N THR A 158 -4.10 -14.74 -8.41
CA THR A 158 -4.23 -16.14 -8.85
C THR A 158 -3.22 -17.01 -8.11
N PRO A 159 -3.50 -18.30 -7.92
CA PRO A 159 -2.55 -19.21 -7.31
C PRO A 159 -1.29 -19.33 -8.17
N VAL A 160 -0.15 -19.42 -7.51
CA VAL A 160 1.13 -19.79 -8.13
C VAL A 160 1.16 -21.31 -8.21
N ALA A 161 1.35 -21.83 -9.43
CA ALA A 161 1.41 -23.26 -9.71
C ALA A 161 2.64 -23.95 -9.10
#